data_AF-A0A7Y4TMK1-F1
#
_entry.id   AF-A0A7Y4TMK1-F1
#
_cell.length_a   1.000
_cell.length_b   1.000
_cell.length_c   1.000
_cell.angle_alpha   90.00
_cell.angle_beta   90.00
_cell.angle_gamma   90.00
#
_symmetry.space_group_name_H-M   'P 1'
#
loop_
_entity.id
_entity.type
_entity.pdbx_description
1 polymer ?
#
loop_
_entity_poly.entity_id
_entity_poly.type
_entity_poly.pdbx_seq_one_letter_code
_entity_poly.pdbx_strand_id
1 'polypeptide(L)' 'MPLTKRLSAEFIGTLWLVLGGCGSAVLAAGFPKTGIGFAGVSLAFGLTVLTMAYAIGHISG' A
#
# COMPACT_ATOMS: atom_id res chain seq x y z
N MET A 1 -21.36 7.65 8.65
CA MET A 1 -20.92 6.25 8.44
C MET A 1 -20.75 5.59 9.79
N PRO A 2 -21.17 4.33 9.98
CA PRO A 2 -20.94 3.60 11.23
C PRO A 2 -19.43 3.45 11.48
N LEU A 3 -19.02 3.56 12.75
CA LEU A 3 -17.61 3.51 13.15
C LEU A 3 -16.90 2.25 12.64
N THR A 4 -17.61 1.11 12.67
CA THR A 4 -17.13 -0.18 12.15
C THR A 4 -16.71 -0.11 10.68
N LYS A 5 -17.41 0.66 9.85
CA LYS A 5 -17.12 0.76 8.41
C LYS A 5 -15.88 1.62 8.13
N ARG A 6 -15.63 2.64 8.97
CA ARG A 6 -14.38 3.41 8.93
C ARG A 6 -13.19 2.55 9.38
N LEU A 7 -13.33 1.85 10.50
CA LEU A 7 -12.29 0.96 11.02
C LEU A 7 -11.92 -0.16 10.04
N SER A 8 -12.91 -0.76 9.37
CA SER A 8 -12.63 -1.76 8.34
C SER A 8 -11.93 -1.18 7.12
N ALA A 9 -12.25 0.06 6.73
CA ALA A 9 -11.58 0.75 5.63
C ALA A 9 -10.12 1.04 5.99
N GLU A 10 -9.85 1.64 7.16
CA GLU A 10 -8.50 1.88 7.66
C GLU A 10 -7.68 0.59 7.74
N PHE A 11 -8.28 -0.50 8.25
CA PHE A 11 -7.60 -1.78 8.36
C PHE A 11 -7.18 -2.33 7.00
N ILE A 12 -8.08 -2.33 6.02
CA ILE A 12 -7.79 -2.80 4.65
C ILE A 12 -6.76 -1.89 3.98
N GLY A 13 -6.91 -0.57 4.12
CA GLY A 13 -5.97 0.39 3.55
C GLY A 13 -4.56 0.22 4.10
N THR A 14 -4.43 0.08 5.41
CA THR A 14 -3.12 -0.11 6.08
C THR A 14 -2.52 -1.47 5.74
N LEU A 15 -3.34 -2.53 5.67
CA LEU A 15 -2.91 -3.87 5.25
C LEU A 15 -2.34 -3.82 3.82
N TRP A 16 -3.01 -3.11 2.91
CA TRP A 16 -2.55 -2.94 1.52
C TRP A 16 -1.25 -2.14 1.42
N LEU A 17 -1.11 -1.08 2.22
CA LEU A 17 0.10 -0.28 2.29
C LEU A 17 1.30 -1.12 2.72
N VAL A 18 1.16 -1.93 3.79
CA VAL A 18 2.24 -2.77 4.30
C VAL A 18 2.54 -3.93 3.34
N LEU A 19 1.51 -4.61 2.81
CA LEU A 19 1.71 -5.71 1.87
C LEU A 19 2.37 -5.25 0.57
N GLY A 20 1.92 -4.15 -0.03
CA GLY A 20 2.49 -3.65 -1.27
C GLY A 20 3.85 -2.99 -1.06
N GLY A 21 3.96 -2.10 -0.06
CA GLY A 21 5.19 -1.37 0.25
C GLY A 21 6.29 -2.30 0.76
N CYS A 22 6.12 -2.86 1.96
CA CYS A 22 7.14 -3.73 2.57
C CYS A 22 7.32 -5.04 1.77
N GLY A 23 6.25 -5.58 1.17
CA GLY A 23 6.36 -6.76 0.30
C GLY A 23 7.22 -6.50 -0.94
N SER A 24 7.08 -5.33 -1.58
CA SER A 24 7.97 -4.96 -2.70
C SER A 24 9.43 -4.83 -2.27
N ALA A 25 9.68 -4.31 -1.06
CA ALA A 25 11.01 -4.18 -0.50
C ALA A 25 11.67 -5.54 -0.24
N VAL A 26 10.93 -6.46 0.40
CA VAL A 26 11.47 -7.78 0.76
C VAL A 26 11.58 -8.71 -0.45
N LEU A 27 10.60 -8.70 -1.34
CA LEU A 27 10.50 -9.68 -2.43
C LEU A 27 11.19 -9.23 -3.73
N ALA A 28 11.29 -7.92 -3.98
CA ALA A 28 11.70 -7.41 -5.29
C ALA A 28 12.85 -6.40 -5.26
N ALA A 29 13.18 -5.77 -4.13
CA ALA A 29 14.23 -4.74 -4.11
C ALA A 29 15.64 -5.29 -4.39
N GLY A 30 15.95 -6.49 -3.88
CA GLY A 30 17.28 -7.12 -3.97
C GLY A 30 17.44 -8.17 -5.07
N PHE A 31 16.47 -8.31 -5.99
CA PHE A 31 16.53 -9.37 -6.99
C PHE A 31 17.70 -9.17 -7.97
N PRO A 32 18.53 -10.19 -8.24
CA PRO A 32 19.70 -10.04 -9.11
C PRO A 32 19.26 -9.72 -10.54
N LYS A 33 19.81 -8.65 -11.13
CA LYS A 33 19.57 -8.12 -12.49
C LYS A 33 18.17 -7.56 -12.77
N THR A 34 17.14 -7.95 -12.02
CA THR A 34 15.74 -7.51 -12.24
C THR A 34 15.10 -6.89 -11.00
N GLY A 35 15.89 -6.49 -10.00
CA GLY A 35 15.39 -5.85 -8.80
C GLY A 35 14.84 -4.45 -9.09
N ILE A 36 13.76 -4.09 -8.39
CA ILE A 36 13.11 -2.78 -8.55
C ILE A 36 13.88 -1.64 -7.85
N GLY A 37 14.86 -1.98 -7.00
CA GLY A 37 15.67 -1.03 -6.24
C GLY A 37 14.86 -0.12 -5.31
N PHE A 38 15.51 0.88 -4.72
CA PHE A 38 14.85 1.81 -3.80
C PHE A 38 13.79 2.69 -4.49
N ALA A 39 14.01 3.06 -5.75
CA ALA A 39 13.06 3.86 -6.52
C ALA A 39 11.76 3.08 -6.82
N GLY A 40 11.84 1.78 -7.09
CA GLY A 40 10.64 0.97 -7.29
C GLY A 40 9.88 0.72 -5.99
N VAL A 41 10.58 0.56 -4.86
CA VAL A 41 9.93 0.45 -3.54
C VAL A 41 9.22 1.75 -3.16
N SER A 42 9.83 2.92 -3.39
CA SER A 42 9.17 4.21 -3.10
C SER A 42 7.94 4.41 -3.99
N LEU A 43 8.00 4.00 -5.25
CA LEU A 43 6.88 4.02 -6.17
C LEU A 43 5.76 3.05 -5.73
N ALA A 44 6.10 1.85 -5.26
CA ALA A 44 5.13 0.89 -4.71
C ALA A 44 4.40 1.46 -3.48
N PHE A 45 5.13 2.07 -2.55
CA PHE A 45 4.51 2.79 -1.41
C PHE A 45 3.54 3.87 -1.89
N GLY A 46 3.96 4.73 -2.81
CA GLY A 46 3.10 5.79 -3.36
C GLY A 46 1.83 5.25 -4.03
N LEU A 47 1.94 4.17 -4.82
CA LEU A 47 0.80 3.54 -5.49
C LEU A 47 -0.17 2.86 -4.53
N THR A 48 0.32 2.24 -3.44
CA THR A 48 -0.57 1.64 -2.43
C THR A 48 -1.44 2.69 -1.75
N VAL A 49 -0.90 3.87 -1.44
CA VAL A 49 -1.66 4.99 -0.89
C VAL A 49 -2.64 5.55 -1.93
N LEU A 50 -2.18 5.81 -3.15
CA LEU A 50 -3.03 6.33 -4.23
C LEU A 50 -4.25 5.43 -4.49
N THR A 51 -4.02 4.12 -4.61
CA THR A 51 -5.08 3.15 -4.89
C THR A 51 -6.11 3.09 -3.77
N MET A 52 -5.68 3.09 -2.50
CA MET A 52 -6.60 3.05 -1.36
C MET A 52 -7.28 4.40 -1.09
N ALA A 53 -6.62 5.53 -1.36
CA ALA A 53 -7.26 6.85 -1.31
C ALA A 53 -8.44 6.93 -2.29
N TYR A 54 -8.27 6.44 -3.52
CA TYR A 54 -9.39 6.38 -4.48
C TYR A 54 -10.43 5.31 -4.13
N ALA A 55 -10.01 4.13 -3.68
CA ALA A 55 -10.91 3.01 -3.42
C ALA A 55 -11.78 3.19 -2.17
N ILE A 56 -11.21 3.73 -1.08
CA ILE A 56 -11.87 3.78 0.24
C ILE A 56 -11.68 5.11 0.98
N GLY A 57 -10.97 6.09 0.43
CA GLY A 57 -10.81 7.42 1.05
C GLY A 57 -12.16 8.11 1.28
N HIS A 58 -13.13 7.93 0.39
CA HIS A 58 -14.49 8.46 0.59
C HIS A 58 -15.24 7.90 1.81
N ILE A 59 -14.74 6.80 2.41
CA ILE A 59 -15.33 6.17 3.61
C ILE A 59 -14.68 6.72 4.88
N SER A 60 -13.35 6.82 4.88
CA SER A 60 -12.53 7.06 6.08
C SER A 60 -11.86 8.43 6.12
N GLY A 61 -11.48 8.95 4.96
CA GLY A 61 -10.62 10.14 4.81
C GLY A 61 -9.64 9.90 3.68
#